data_AF-A0AAV8Y066-F1
#
_entry.id   AF-A0AAV8Y066-F1
#
_cell.length_a   1.000
_cell.length_b   1.000
_cell.length_c   1.000
_cell.angle_alpha   90.00
_cell.angle_beta   90.00
_cell.angle_gamma   90.00
#
_symmetry.space_group_name_H-M   'P 1'
#
loop_
_entity.id
_entity.type
_entity.pdbx_description
1 polymer ?
#
loop_
_entity_poly.entity_id
_entity_poly.type
_entity_poly.pdbx_seq_one_letter_code
_entity_poly.pdbx_strand_id
1 'polypeptide(L)'
;MALPKSRENPVIMKLDSVEFKSIFSEELAVLVSLFKEYGYEIRIAGGAVRDLLIGKRPTDLDFATTATPSQMKDMFTAEKIRMININGEKHGTITPRINDKANFEVTTLRIDIVTDGRHAEVQFTTDWMLDALRRDLTINSIFYGKIAKEANKHEKDTLKAIYDNRVGLEHISGERIWVELKKILEGNFAGDLMITIVENGLAPYLVFNLSGHLKLHAITLVSTLLNNYDDAIALNARLKLSAFERDLALFIVENREQKIHPKPLMPFQQLVLKSTSKPLETKKMAIEVLKYNNSPYLEEFENWDIPKFPVSGNMLKESGVESGRFMGAIMFELKHYWADNDFNISVEELLKQVPQIVNELNERKKRK
;
A
#
# COMPACT_ATOMS: atom_id res chain seq x y z
N MET A 1 -11.33 46.23 15.10
CA MET A 1 -9.99 45.92 15.66
C MET A 1 -9.00 45.89 14.50
N ALA A 2 -7.98 46.73 14.51
CA ALA A 2 -6.97 46.75 13.46
C ALA A 2 -6.12 45.46 13.52
N LEU A 3 -5.85 44.83 12.36
CA LEU A 3 -4.93 43.70 12.26
C LEU A 3 -3.56 44.13 12.82
N PRO A 4 -2.90 43.31 13.66
CA PRO A 4 -1.59 43.66 14.20
C PRO A 4 -0.61 43.89 13.03
N LYS A 5 0.11 45.02 13.07
CA LYS A 5 1.16 45.32 12.08
C LYS A 5 2.22 44.21 12.13
N SER A 6 2.41 43.51 11.02
CA SER A 6 3.54 42.60 10.82
C SER A 6 4.85 43.38 11.01
N ARG A 7 5.89 42.72 11.52
CA ARG A 7 7.23 43.31 11.72
C ARG A 7 7.72 43.90 10.39
N GLU A 8 8.28 45.10 10.40
CA GLU A 8 8.80 45.77 9.19
C GLU A 8 9.92 44.98 8.50
N ASN A 9 10.64 44.13 9.24
CA ASN A 9 11.60 43.16 8.73
C ASN A 9 11.32 41.77 9.32
N PRO A 10 10.51 40.92 8.67
CA PRO A 10 10.35 39.54 9.11
C PRO A 10 11.69 38.80 8.93
N VAL A 11 12.07 37.97 9.90
CA VAL A 11 13.17 37.02 9.72
C VAL A 11 12.69 36.01 8.67
N ILE A 12 13.17 36.14 7.44
CA ILE A 12 12.89 35.19 6.37
C ILE A 12 13.81 34.00 6.57
N MET A 13 13.31 32.95 7.21
CA MET A 13 13.98 31.66 7.22
C MET A 13 13.72 30.97 5.88
N LYS A 14 14.81 30.68 5.15
CA LYS A 14 14.77 29.81 3.97
C LYS A 14 15.15 28.40 4.41
N LEU A 15 14.45 27.40 3.90
CA LEU A 15 14.81 26.01 4.13
C LEU A 15 16.15 25.74 3.44
N ASP A 16 17.13 25.24 4.21
CA ASP A 16 18.49 24.95 3.72
C ASP A 16 18.98 23.58 4.23
N SER A 17 18.13 22.56 4.09
CA SER A 17 18.47 21.18 4.50
C SER A 17 19.13 20.38 3.37
N VAL A 18 19.80 19.28 3.74
CA VAL A 18 20.38 18.33 2.77
C VAL A 18 19.28 17.71 1.91
N GLU A 19 18.14 17.39 2.52
CA GLU A 19 16.98 16.83 1.85
C GLU A 19 16.40 17.83 0.84
N PHE A 20 16.31 19.12 1.20
CA PHE A 20 15.88 20.16 0.27
C PHE A 20 16.86 20.32 -0.89
N LYS A 21 18.17 20.32 -0.63
CA LYS A 21 19.18 20.35 -1.71
C LYS A 21 19.10 19.12 -2.62
N SER A 22 18.73 17.96 -2.08
CA SER A 22 18.67 16.70 -2.83
C SER A 22 17.55 16.61 -3.88
N ILE A 23 16.58 17.54 -3.85
CA ILE A 23 15.49 17.58 -4.84
C ILE A 23 15.88 18.37 -6.10
N PHE A 24 16.92 19.22 -6.03
CA PHE A 24 17.37 20.03 -7.16
C PHE A 24 18.11 19.16 -8.17
N SER A 25 17.38 18.69 -9.16
CA SER A 25 17.94 18.08 -10.37
C SER A 25 18.05 19.12 -11.49
N GLU A 26 18.83 18.79 -12.52
CA GLU A 26 18.90 19.60 -13.75
C GLU A 26 17.51 19.76 -14.39
N GLU A 27 16.72 18.70 -14.40
CA GLU A 27 15.37 18.68 -14.95
C GLU A 27 14.41 19.59 -14.16
N LEU A 28 14.56 19.64 -12.84
CA LEU A 28 13.77 20.57 -12.01
C LEU A 28 14.18 22.02 -12.29
N ALA A 29 15.46 22.29 -12.48
CA ALA A 29 15.95 23.62 -12.82
C ALA A 29 15.37 24.10 -14.16
N VAL A 30 15.33 23.22 -15.17
CA VAL A 30 14.70 23.48 -16.48
C VAL A 30 13.20 23.75 -16.33
N LEU A 31 12.48 22.95 -15.54
CA LEU A 31 11.06 23.18 -15.29
C LEU A 31 10.84 24.58 -14.70
N VAL A 32 11.55 24.93 -13.63
CA VAL A 32 11.39 26.22 -12.95
C VAL A 32 11.77 27.39 -13.85
N SER A 33 12.81 27.24 -14.70
CA SER A 33 13.19 28.29 -15.64
C SER A 33 12.12 28.56 -16.70
N LEU A 34 11.47 27.51 -17.21
CA LEU A 34 10.38 27.64 -18.19
C LEU A 34 9.20 28.42 -17.63
N PHE A 35 8.73 28.07 -16.43
CA PHE A 35 7.63 28.81 -15.80
C PHE A 35 8.00 30.28 -15.59
N LYS A 36 9.25 30.56 -15.20
CA LYS A 36 9.74 31.93 -15.05
C LYS A 36 9.79 32.69 -16.37
N GLU A 37 10.25 32.07 -17.45
CA GLU A 37 10.34 32.68 -18.79
C GLU A 37 8.96 33.04 -19.34
N TYR A 38 7.98 32.16 -19.14
CA TYR A 38 6.59 32.38 -19.57
C TYR A 38 5.76 33.24 -18.60
N GLY A 39 6.36 33.72 -17.50
CA GLY A 39 5.72 34.65 -16.56
C GLY A 39 4.71 34.01 -15.60
N TYR A 40 4.82 32.71 -15.34
CA TYR A 40 3.98 31.97 -14.41
C TYR A 40 4.71 31.66 -13.11
N GLU A 41 3.99 31.69 -11.99
CA GLU A 41 4.55 31.27 -10.72
C GLU A 41 4.46 29.75 -10.59
N ILE A 42 5.50 29.12 -10.03
CA ILE A 42 5.50 27.69 -9.70
C ILE A 42 6.08 27.50 -8.29
N ARG A 43 5.43 26.66 -7.48
CA ARG A 43 5.87 26.35 -6.11
C ARG A 43 5.66 24.87 -5.81
N ILE A 44 6.50 24.31 -4.95
CA ILE A 44 6.26 22.98 -4.36
C ILE A 44 5.03 23.08 -3.45
N ALA A 45 4.15 22.09 -3.50
CA ALA A 45 2.91 22.08 -2.73
C ALA A 45 2.67 20.73 -2.03
N GLY A 46 1.70 20.71 -1.10
CA GLY A 46 1.18 19.48 -0.50
C GLY A 46 2.19 18.71 0.35
N GLY A 47 2.13 17.37 0.27
CA GLY A 47 2.91 16.46 1.10
C GLY A 47 4.43 16.63 0.93
N ALA A 48 4.89 17.07 -0.23
CA ALA A 48 6.30 17.33 -0.47
C ALA A 48 6.87 18.44 0.43
N VAL A 49 6.09 19.51 0.67
CA VAL A 49 6.47 20.59 1.59
C VAL A 49 6.55 20.08 3.03
N ARG A 50 5.56 19.27 3.45
CA ARG A 50 5.56 18.63 4.77
C ARG A 50 6.81 17.77 4.97
N ASP A 51 7.12 16.91 4.02
CA ASP A 51 8.23 15.95 4.13
C ASP A 51 9.56 16.69 4.25
N LEU A 52 9.76 17.74 3.46
CA LEU A 52 10.93 18.61 3.53
C LEU A 52 11.05 19.33 4.89
N LEU A 53 9.93 19.80 5.46
CA LEU A 53 9.91 20.45 6.78
C LEU A 53 10.27 19.50 7.93
N ILE A 54 10.05 18.20 7.78
CA ILE A 54 10.45 17.17 8.76
C ILE A 54 11.80 16.52 8.46
N GLY A 55 12.57 17.08 7.53
CA GLY A 55 13.89 16.56 7.16
C GLY A 55 13.83 15.19 6.46
N LYS A 56 12.77 14.94 5.69
CA LYS A 56 12.66 13.77 4.81
C LYS A 56 12.70 14.20 3.36
N ARG A 57 13.35 13.39 2.52
CA ARG A 57 13.27 13.55 1.07
C ARG A 57 11.89 13.08 0.59
N PRO A 58 11.11 13.92 -0.09
CA PRO A 58 9.81 13.53 -0.62
C PRO A 58 9.98 12.47 -1.73
N THR A 59 9.07 11.50 -1.78
CA THR A 59 9.01 10.50 -2.85
C THR A 59 8.43 11.08 -4.13
N ASP A 60 7.42 11.93 -3.98
CA ASP A 60 6.68 12.56 -5.07
C ASP A 60 6.74 14.08 -4.88
N LEU A 61 7.03 14.80 -5.98
CA LEU A 61 7.14 16.25 -6.00
C LEU A 61 5.94 16.84 -6.74
N ASP A 62 4.99 17.34 -5.96
CA ASP A 62 3.82 18.04 -6.49
C ASP A 62 4.11 19.54 -6.61
N PHE A 63 3.80 20.10 -7.77
CA PHE A 63 3.91 21.52 -8.04
C PHE A 63 2.53 22.15 -8.21
N ALA A 64 2.39 23.36 -7.69
CA ALA A 64 1.26 24.22 -7.95
C ALA A 64 1.70 25.43 -8.77
N THR A 65 0.83 25.92 -9.66
CA THR A 65 1.14 27.04 -10.54
C THR A 65 -0.06 27.94 -10.84
N THR A 66 0.21 29.21 -11.15
CA THR A 66 -0.78 30.15 -11.68
C THR A 66 -1.14 29.90 -13.15
N ALA A 67 -0.35 29.08 -13.88
CA ALA A 67 -0.64 28.72 -15.26
C ALA A 67 -1.85 27.77 -15.35
N THR A 68 -2.83 28.11 -16.18
CA THR A 68 -3.95 27.22 -16.51
C THR A 68 -3.47 26.00 -17.31
N PRO A 69 -4.25 24.91 -17.37
CA PRO A 69 -3.86 23.72 -18.14
C PRO A 69 -3.62 24.01 -19.63
N SER A 70 -4.42 24.92 -20.22
CA SER A 70 -4.21 25.36 -21.61
C SER A 70 -2.88 26.08 -21.77
N GLN A 71 -2.57 27.03 -20.89
CA GLN A 71 -1.30 27.76 -20.93
C GLN A 71 -0.09 26.84 -20.74
N MET A 72 -0.17 25.88 -19.83
CA MET A 72 0.88 24.88 -19.65
C MET A 72 1.07 24.03 -20.90
N LYS A 73 -0.03 23.60 -21.55
CA LYS A 73 0.05 22.85 -22.81
C LYS A 73 0.71 23.65 -23.92
N ASP A 74 0.31 24.90 -24.09
CA ASP A 74 0.87 25.78 -25.12
C ASP A 74 2.37 26.00 -24.88
N MET A 75 2.75 26.26 -23.63
CA MET A 75 4.14 26.40 -23.20
C MET A 75 4.95 25.14 -23.47
N PHE A 76 4.52 23.96 -22.97
CA PHE A 76 5.27 22.72 -23.19
C PHE A 76 5.30 22.30 -24.66
N THR A 77 4.26 22.59 -25.44
CA THR A 77 4.24 22.29 -26.88
C THR A 77 5.22 23.20 -27.64
N ALA A 78 5.28 24.49 -27.30
CA ALA A 78 6.24 25.42 -27.88
C ALA A 78 7.69 24.99 -27.61
N GLU A 79 7.95 24.50 -26.39
CA GLU A 79 9.24 23.98 -25.95
C GLU A 79 9.51 22.52 -26.39
N LYS A 80 8.59 21.92 -27.16
CA LYS A 80 8.68 20.52 -27.62
C LYS A 80 8.85 19.49 -26.50
N ILE A 81 8.29 19.78 -25.32
CA ILE A 81 8.29 18.92 -24.15
C ILE A 81 7.09 17.97 -24.20
N ARG A 82 7.36 16.67 -24.04
CA ARG A 82 6.33 15.65 -24.01
C ARG A 82 5.50 15.73 -22.72
N MET A 83 4.19 15.53 -22.83
CA MET A 83 3.26 15.41 -21.69
C MET A 83 2.76 13.96 -21.59
N ILE A 84 2.68 13.40 -20.38
CA ILE A 84 2.39 11.96 -20.17
C ILE A 84 0.94 11.66 -19.76
N ASN A 85 0.25 12.59 -19.10
CA ASN A 85 -1.06 12.31 -18.49
C ASN A 85 -2.14 13.30 -18.92
N ILE A 86 -2.96 12.92 -19.90
CA ILE A 86 -4.09 13.74 -20.40
C ILE A 86 -5.30 13.65 -19.45
N ASN A 87 -5.43 12.57 -18.67
CA ASN A 87 -6.61 12.37 -17.82
C ASN A 87 -6.64 13.30 -16.60
N GLY A 88 -5.47 13.73 -16.11
CA GLY A 88 -5.35 14.70 -15.00
C GLY A 88 -5.77 16.13 -15.36
N GLU A 89 -5.88 16.45 -16.66
CA GLU A 89 -6.20 17.79 -17.14
C GLU A 89 -7.56 18.29 -16.65
N LYS A 90 -8.55 17.39 -16.59
CA LYS A 90 -9.90 17.72 -16.09
C LYS A 90 -9.90 18.26 -14.65
N HIS A 91 -8.83 17.97 -13.91
CA HIS A 91 -8.64 18.42 -12.53
C HIS A 91 -7.54 19.50 -12.41
N GLY A 92 -7.04 20.01 -13.53
CA GLY A 92 -6.05 21.07 -13.58
C GLY A 92 -4.59 20.60 -13.58
N THR A 93 -4.32 19.30 -13.72
CA THR A 93 -2.95 18.76 -13.63
C THR A 93 -2.39 18.41 -15.01
N ILE A 94 -1.16 18.85 -15.29
CA ILE A 94 -0.37 18.51 -16.46
C ILE A 94 0.95 17.89 -15.99
N THR A 95 1.36 16.79 -16.63
CA THR A 95 2.60 16.08 -16.30
C THR A 95 3.63 16.19 -17.43
N PRO A 96 4.48 17.22 -17.47
CA PRO A 96 5.60 17.31 -18.40
C PRO A 96 6.68 16.26 -18.10
N ARG A 97 7.30 15.75 -19.16
CA ARG A 97 8.50 14.91 -19.11
C ARG A 97 9.71 15.73 -19.55
N ILE A 98 10.51 16.20 -18.60
CA ILE A 98 11.69 17.03 -18.88
C ILE A 98 12.88 16.12 -19.23
N ASN A 99 13.59 16.48 -20.30
CA ASN A 99 14.75 15.76 -20.84
C ASN A 99 14.51 14.27 -21.10
N ASP A 100 13.24 13.88 -21.38
CA ASP A 100 12.80 12.48 -21.49
C ASP A 100 13.20 11.58 -20.30
N LYS A 101 13.46 12.18 -19.13
CA LYS A 101 14.04 11.50 -17.97
C LYS A 101 13.17 11.62 -16.72
N ALA A 102 12.72 12.83 -16.39
CA ALA A 102 11.95 13.10 -15.17
C ALA A 102 10.52 13.54 -15.48
N ASN A 103 9.56 13.10 -14.66
CA ASN A 103 8.17 13.53 -14.71
C ASN A 103 7.90 14.45 -13.52
N PHE A 104 7.14 15.51 -13.74
CA PHE A 104 6.69 16.40 -12.68
C PHE A 104 5.18 16.58 -12.76
N GLU A 105 4.47 16.51 -11.64
CA GLU A 105 3.03 16.80 -11.62
C GLU A 105 2.83 18.27 -11.30
N VAL A 106 2.32 19.03 -12.28
CA VAL A 106 2.08 20.46 -12.14
C VAL A 106 0.59 20.74 -12.21
N THR A 107 0.04 21.29 -11.13
CA THR A 107 -1.40 21.52 -10.96
C THR A 107 -1.72 23.00 -10.89
N THR A 108 -2.65 23.47 -11.70
CA THR A 108 -3.18 24.84 -11.63
C THR A 108 -3.86 25.07 -10.28
N LEU A 109 -3.60 26.23 -9.66
CA LEU A 109 -4.32 26.66 -8.46
C LEU A 109 -5.82 26.67 -8.74
N ARG A 110 -6.61 26.13 -7.80
CA ARG A 110 -8.05 25.98 -8.00
C ARG A 110 -8.85 26.14 -6.71
N ILE A 111 -10.16 26.31 -6.89
CA ILE A 111 -11.19 26.31 -5.86
C ILE A 111 -12.18 25.21 -6.25
N ASP A 112 -12.58 24.39 -5.27
CA ASP A 112 -13.59 23.36 -5.50
C ASP A 112 -14.98 24.00 -5.28
N ILE A 113 -15.81 24.10 -6.33
CA ILE A 113 -17.13 24.76 -6.28
C ILE A 113 -18.20 23.77 -5.78
N VAL A 114 -18.25 22.59 -6.39
CA VAL A 114 -19.15 21.49 -6.01
C VAL A 114 -18.33 20.23 -5.92
N THR A 115 -18.47 19.50 -4.82
CA THR A 115 -17.80 18.22 -4.61
C THR A 115 -18.83 17.18 -4.18
N ASP A 116 -18.89 16.05 -4.88
CA ASP A 116 -19.68 14.87 -4.48
C ASP A 116 -18.82 13.77 -3.84
N GLY A 117 -17.55 14.08 -3.53
CA GLY A 117 -16.55 13.15 -3.01
C GLY A 117 -15.76 12.39 -4.07
N ARG A 118 -16.24 12.30 -5.32
CA ARG A 118 -15.54 11.65 -6.46
C ARG A 118 -15.20 12.62 -7.59
N HIS A 119 -16.04 13.61 -7.83
CA HIS A 119 -15.85 14.66 -8.82
C HIS A 119 -15.96 16.01 -8.14
N ALA A 120 -14.96 16.85 -8.38
CA ALA A 120 -14.99 18.26 -8.04
C ALA A 120 -15.16 19.05 -9.33
N GLU A 121 -16.16 19.92 -9.38
CA GLU A 121 -16.16 21.02 -10.34
C GLU A 121 -15.18 22.07 -9.82
N VAL A 122 -14.16 22.37 -10.62
CA VAL A 122 -13.04 23.20 -10.19
C VAL A 122 -13.04 24.52 -10.95
N GLN A 123 -12.78 25.61 -10.23
CA GLN A 123 -12.51 26.92 -10.82
C GLN A 123 -11.04 27.26 -10.60
N PHE A 124 -10.33 27.54 -11.69
CA PHE A 124 -8.93 27.97 -11.59
C PHE A 124 -8.82 29.38 -11.03
N THR A 125 -7.79 29.60 -10.21
CA THR A 125 -7.48 30.88 -9.58
C THR A 125 -5.99 31.17 -9.73
N THR A 126 -5.58 32.39 -9.44
CA THR A 126 -4.16 32.76 -9.26
C THR A 126 -3.85 33.10 -7.80
N ASP A 127 -4.84 33.01 -6.92
CA ASP A 127 -4.71 33.27 -5.49
C ASP A 127 -4.27 32.02 -4.74
N TRP A 128 -3.03 32.02 -4.26
CA TRP A 128 -2.42 30.97 -3.45
C TRP A 128 -3.16 30.71 -2.14
N MET A 129 -3.78 31.74 -1.55
CA MET A 129 -4.53 31.59 -0.30
C MET A 129 -5.81 30.78 -0.57
N LEU A 130 -6.51 31.07 -1.67
CA LEU A 130 -7.72 30.34 -2.03
C LEU A 130 -7.43 28.85 -2.35
N ASP A 131 -6.31 28.55 -3.01
CA ASP A 131 -5.88 27.16 -3.21
C ASP A 131 -5.46 26.46 -1.90
N ALA A 132 -4.83 27.19 -0.98
CA ALA A 132 -4.47 26.65 0.33
C ALA A 132 -5.72 26.33 1.16
N LEU A 133 -6.74 27.20 1.14
CA LEU A 133 -7.96 27.05 1.94
C LEU A 133 -8.81 25.84 1.56
N ARG A 134 -8.72 25.32 0.33
CA ARG A 134 -9.42 24.08 -0.09
C ARG A 134 -8.71 22.78 0.31
N ARG A 135 -7.47 22.86 0.81
CA ARG A 135 -6.69 21.66 1.17
C ARG A 135 -7.14 21.13 2.53
N ASP A 136 -7.10 19.82 2.66
CA ASP A 136 -7.68 19.02 3.74
C ASP A 136 -7.09 19.29 5.13
N LEU A 137 -5.76 19.29 5.24
CA LEU A 137 -5.05 19.51 6.49
C LEU A 137 -4.24 20.80 6.43
N THR A 138 -4.18 21.50 7.54
CA THR A 138 -3.31 22.68 7.68
C THR A 138 -1.87 22.31 7.30
N ILE A 139 -1.30 21.22 7.77
CA ILE A 139 0.06 20.82 7.36
C ILE A 139 0.22 20.54 5.85
N ASN A 140 -0.85 20.13 5.17
CA ASN A 140 -0.86 19.92 3.71
C ASN A 140 -1.19 21.21 2.94
N SER A 141 -1.75 22.22 3.62
CA SER A 141 -2.08 23.54 3.09
C SER A 141 -1.04 24.61 3.36
N ILE A 142 -0.17 24.41 4.35
CA ILE A 142 0.79 25.43 4.73
C ILE A 142 2.11 25.22 3.99
N PHE A 143 2.67 26.33 3.55
CA PHE A 143 4.11 26.54 3.36
C PHE A 143 4.91 26.48 4.71
N TYR A 144 4.29 25.99 5.79
CA TYR A 144 4.69 26.09 7.21
C TYR A 144 3.68 25.37 8.14
N GLY A 145 3.64 24.04 8.09
CA GLY A 145 2.67 23.24 8.85
C GLY A 145 3.05 22.91 10.31
N LYS A 146 2.05 22.82 11.20
CA LYS A 146 2.25 22.42 12.62
C LYS A 146 2.29 20.89 12.72
N ILE A 147 3.46 20.36 13.12
CA ILE A 147 3.67 18.93 13.39
C ILE A 147 3.34 18.65 14.87
N ALA A 148 2.50 17.65 15.14
CA ALA A 148 2.23 17.19 16.50
C ALA A 148 3.40 16.35 17.01
N LYS A 149 3.89 16.65 18.22
CA LYS A 149 5.01 15.93 18.85
C LYS A 149 4.59 14.66 19.62
N GLU A 150 3.30 14.54 19.95
CA GLU A 150 2.73 13.48 20.78
C GLU A 150 1.47 12.93 20.10
N ALA A 151 1.26 11.61 20.16
CA ALA A 151 0.17 10.92 19.47
C ALA A 151 -1.22 11.43 19.88
N ASN A 152 -1.44 11.66 21.17
CA ASN A 152 -2.77 11.91 21.75
C ASN A 152 -3.14 13.40 21.82
N LYS A 153 -2.36 14.28 21.21
CA LYS A 153 -2.55 15.73 21.33
C LYS A 153 -3.41 16.28 20.18
N HIS A 154 -4.68 15.86 20.17
CA HIS A 154 -5.64 16.30 19.16
C HIS A 154 -6.41 17.56 19.60
N GLU A 155 -6.75 18.41 18.62
CA GLU A 155 -7.66 19.52 18.84
C GLU A 155 -9.09 18.98 18.98
N LYS A 156 -9.78 19.35 20.07
CA LYS A 156 -11.10 18.80 20.41
C LYS A 156 -12.14 19.08 19.33
N ASP A 157 -12.09 20.28 18.74
CA ASP A 157 -13.03 20.69 17.69
C ASP A 157 -12.80 19.89 16.40
N THR A 158 -11.55 19.55 16.08
CA THR A 158 -11.22 18.66 14.96
C THR A 158 -11.74 17.25 15.18
N LEU A 159 -11.52 16.67 16.37
CA LEU A 159 -12.08 15.34 16.70
C LEU A 159 -13.60 15.33 16.63
N LYS A 160 -14.25 16.38 17.16
CA LYS A 160 -15.70 16.52 17.08
C LYS A 160 -16.17 16.60 15.63
N ALA A 161 -15.52 17.41 14.79
CA ALA A 161 -15.84 17.52 13.38
C ALA A 161 -15.67 16.18 12.65
N ILE A 162 -14.60 15.43 12.93
CA ILE A 162 -14.39 14.08 12.39
C ILE A 162 -15.52 13.15 12.82
N TYR A 163 -15.85 13.12 14.11
CA TYR A 163 -16.92 12.29 14.64
C TYR A 163 -18.25 12.63 13.94
N ASP A 164 -18.65 13.90 13.93
CA ASP A 164 -19.94 14.33 13.36
C ASP A 164 -20.07 14.01 11.86
N ASN A 165 -18.96 14.02 11.11
CA ASN A 165 -18.95 13.80 9.66
C ASN A 165 -18.56 12.37 9.24
N ARG A 166 -18.34 11.45 10.18
CA ARG A 166 -17.83 10.08 9.92
C ARG A 166 -18.63 9.28 8.88
N VAL A 167 -19.95 9.49 8.82
CA VAL A 167 -20.85 8.83 7.84
C VAL A 167 -20.44 9.15 6.40
N GLY A 168 -19.83 10.31 6.16
CA GLY A 168 -19.32 10.69 4.83
C GLY A 168 -18.28 9.73 4.25
N LEU A 169 -17.61 8.93 5.09
CA LEU A 169 -16.69 7.89 4.62
C LEU A 169 -17.38 6.78 3.81
N GLU A 170 -18.68 6.56 3.97
CA GLU A 170 -19.43 5.61 3.13
C GLU A 170 -19.37 5.95 1.64
N HIS A 171 -19.31 7.24 1.32
CA HIS A 171 -19.27 7.75 -0.05
C HIS A 171 -17.86 7.80 -0.64
N ILE A 172 -16.83 7.52 0.17
CA ILE A 172 -15.44 7.47 -0.29
C ILE A 172 -15.08 6.06 -0.77
N SER A 173 -14.43 5.99 -1.93
CA SER A 173 -14.03 4.70 -2.51
C SER A 173 -13.07 3.93 -1.61
N GLY A 174 -13.20 2.61 -1.62
CA GLY A 174 -12.40 1.71 -0.79
C GLY A 174 -10.90 1.86 -1.02
N GLU A 175 -10.50 2.04 -2.27
CA GLU A 175 -9.11 2.18 -2.68
C GLU A 175 -8.48 3.43 -2.04
N ARG A 176 -9.20 4.56 -2.02
CA ARG A 176 -8.71 5.80 -1.42
C ARG A 176 -8.56 5.66 0.09
N ILE A 177 -9.54 5.04 0.73
CA ILE A 177 -9.46 4.72 2.16
C ILE A 177 -8.26 3.81 2.44
N TRP A 178 -8.07 2.77 1.63
CA TRP A 178 -6.99 1.81 1.83
C TRP A 178 -5.61 2.45 1.68
N VAL A 179 -5.41 3.31 0.67
CA VAL A 179 -4.15 4.03 0.47
C VAL A 179 -3.80 4.88 1.69
N GLU A 180 -4.76 5.64 2.24
CA GLU A 180 -4.50 6.48 3.42
C GLU A 180 -4.31 5.65 4.69
N LEU A 181 -5.12 4.61 4.87
CA LEU A 181 -4.98 3.72 6.02
C LEU A 181 -3.63 2.99 6.03
N LYS A 182 -3.16 2.53 4.87
CA LYS A 182 -1.85 1.88 4.75
C LYS A 182 -0.73 2.80 5.23
N LYS A 183 -0.79 4.09 4.90
CA LYS A 183 0.15 5.10 5.40
C LYS A 183 0.07 5.27 6.93
N ILE A 184 -1.13 5.17 7.51
CA ILE A 184 -1.31 5.21 8.97
C ILE A 184 -0.69 3.97 9.63
N LEU A 185 -0.98 2.78 9.10
CA LEU A 185 -0.51 1.50 9.65
C LEU A 185 1.01 1.32 9.55
N GLU A 186 1.62 1.85 8.49
CA GLU A 186 3.07 1.85 8.28
C GLU A 186 3.77 3.07 8.91
N GLY A 187 2.98 4.01 9.47
CA GLY A 187 3.43 5.27 10.04
C GLY A 187 3.79 5.21 11.52
N ASN A 188 4.31 6.32 12.03
CA ASN A 188 4.55 6.49 13.46
C ASN A 188 3.22 6.54 14.21
N PHE A 189 3.21 6.03 15.46
CA PHE A 189 2.02 6.02 16.33
C PHE A 189 0.82 5.26 15.74
N ALA A 190 1.06 4.30 14.84
CA ALA A 190 -0.01 3.51 14.22
C ALA A 190 -0.99 2.97 15.26
N GLY A 191 -0.51 2.33 16.35
CA GLY A 191 -1.38 1.82 17.42
C GLY A 191 -2.29 2.88 18.05
N ASP A 192 -1.73 4.01 18.47
CA ASP A 192 -2.47 5.11 19.11
C ASP A 192 -3.50 5.76 18.16
N LEU A 193 -3.12 5.93 16.89
CA LEU A 193 -4.01 6.46 15.85
C LEU A 193 -5.16 5.48 15.57
N MET A 194 -4.89 4.18 15.57
CA MET A 194 -5.93 3.17 15.39
C MET A 194 -6.91 3.14 16.56
N ILE A 195 -6.43 3.29 17.81
CA ILE A 195 -7.30 3.45 18.99
C ILE A 195 -8.19 4.68 18.80
N THR A 196 -7.60 5.81 18.40
CA THR A 196 -8.34 7.06 18.15
C THR A 196 -9.42 6.88 17.08
N ILE A 197 -9.12 6.17 15.99
CA ILE A 197 -10.08 5.84 14.92
C ILE A 197 -11.26 5.03 15.48
N VAL A 198 -10.98 4.03 16.33
CA VAL A 198 -12.02 3.19 16.94
C VAL A 198 -12.88 4.00 17.92
N GLU A 199 -12.26 4.76 18.81
CA GLU A 199 -12.95 5.59 19.81
C GLU A 199 -13.83 6.67 19.17
N ASN A 200 -13.45 7.19 18.00
CA ASN A 200 -14.24 8.16 17.26
C ASN A 200 -15.32 7.51 16.36
N GLY A 201 -15.61 6.22 16.55
CA GLY A 201 -16.69 5.53 15.85
C GLY A 201 -16.48 5.42 14.34
N LEU A 202 -15.24 5.56 13.87
CA LEU A 202 -14.89 5.38 12.46
C LEU A 202 -14.74 3.89 12.13
N ALA A 203 -14.55 3.03 13.15
CA ALA A 203 -14.36 1.59 13.01
C ALA A 203 -15.45 0.84 12.22
N PRO A 204 -16.76 1.14 12.26
CA PRO A 204 -17.71 0.45 11.38
C PRO A 204 -17.46 0.72 9.88
N TYR A 205 -16.84 1.85 9.56
CA TYR A 205 -16.48 2.25 8.20
C TYR A 205 -15.12 1.69 7.75
N LEU A 206 -14.42 1.02 8.66
CA LEU A 206 -12.97 0.83 8.60
C LEU A 206 -12.52 -0.57 9.11
N VAL A 207 -13.24 -1.17 10.05
CA VAL A 207 -13.12 -2.49 10.71
C VAL A 207 -11.83 -2.69 11.52
N PHE A 208 -11.68 -2.16 12.77
CA PHE A 208 -10.38 -2.13 13.50
C PHE A 208 -10.27 -2.28 15.05
N ASN A 209 -9.06 -2.68 15.50
CA ASN A 209 -8.35 -2.76 16.83
C ASN A 209 -6.95 -3.46 16.67
N LEU A 210 -5.87 -2.96 17.26
CA LEU A 210 -4.48 -3.36 16.88
C LEU A 210 -3.43 -3.25 18.01
N SER A 211 -2.37 -4.09 17.97
CA SER A 211 -1.18 -3.99 18.83
C SER A 211 0.15 -4.50 18.20
N GLY A 212 1.22 -3.70 18.29
CA GLY A 212 2.58 -4.13 18.75
C GLY A 212 3.72 -4.53 17.78
N HIS A 213 4.71 -3.63 17.60
CA HIS A 213 6.19 -3.81 17.52
C HIS A 213 6.94 -4.68 16.49
N LEU A 214 6.34 -5.12 15.39
CA LEU A 214 7.09 -5.64 14.22
C LEU A 214 6.78 -4.78 12.98
N LYS A 215 7.71 -4.69 12.01
CA LYS A 215 7.42 -4.10 10.69
C LYS A 215 6.54 -5.07 9.92
N LEU A 216 5.28 -5.09 10.33
CA LEU A 216 4.23 -5.95 9.81
C LEU A 216 3.73 -5.36 8.49
N HIS A 217 3.35 -6.24 7.58
CA HIS A 217 2.58 -5.81 6.42
C HIS A 217 1.23 -5.23 6.91
N ALA A 218 0.72 -4.19 6.24
CA ALA A 218 -0.52 -3.52 6.67
C ALA A 218 -1.71 -4.48 6.83
N ILE A 219 -1.83 -5.48 5.94
CA ILE A 219 -2.85 -6.53 6.07
C ILE A 219 -2.63 -7.43 7.29
N THR A 220 -1.39 -7.69 7.69
CA THR A 220 -1.09 -8.50 8.87
C THR A 220 -1.59 -7.81 10.12
N LEU A 221 -1.40 -6.49 10.19
CA LEU A 221 -1.98 -5.65 11.22
C LEU A 221 -3.51 -5.71 11.17
N VAL A 222 -4.13 -5.45 10.03
CA VAL A 222 -5.59 -5.49 9.90
C VAL A 222 -6.16 -6.88 10.21
N SER A 223 -5.42 -7.96 9.98
CA SER A 223 -5.90 -9.32 10.21
C SER A 223 -6.02 -9.69 11.70
N THR A 224 -5.52 -8.86 12.63
CA THR A 224 -5.77 -9.05 14.08
C THR A 224 -7.25 -8.90 14.45
N LEU A 225 -8.06 -8.45 13.50
CA LEU A 225 -9.43 -7.98 13.74
C LEU A 225 -10.52 -8.79 13.12
N LEU A 226 -10.13 -9.50 12.09
CA LEU A 226 -11.02 -10.34 11.34
C LEU A 226 -11.27 -11.54 12.25
N ASN A 227 -12.50 -11.82 12.64
CA ASN A 227 -12.78 -12.97 13.50
C ASN A 227 -12.75 -14.26 12.68
N ASN A 228 -13.16 -14.17 11.43
CA ASN A 228 -13.38 -15.31 10.56
C ASN A 228 -13.13 -14.95 9.09
N TYR A 229 -13.29 -15.95 8.23
CA TYR A 229 -13.10 -15.84 6.79
C TYR A 229 -14.03 -14.80 6.15
N ASP A 230 -15.28 -14.71 6.62
CA ASP A 230 -16.27 -13.77 6.07
C ASP A 230 -15.89 -12.31 6.33
N ASP A 231 -15.29 -12.01 7.47
CA ASP A 231 -14.76 -10.68 7.79
C ASP A 231 -13.67 -10.27 6.78
N ALA A 232 -12.77 -11.20 6.41
CA ALA A 232 -11.74 -10.96 5.41
C ALA A 232 -12.31 -10.72 4.00
N ILE A 233 -13.39 -11.43 3.65
CA ILE A 233 -14.11 -11.21 2.39
C ILE A 233 -14.81 -9.84 2.39
N ALA A 234 -15.46 -9.47 3.49
CA ALA A 234 -16.11 -8.17 3.65
C ALA A 234 -15.10 -7.01 3.57
N LEU A 235 -13.94 -7.16 4.22
CA LEU A 235 -12.83 -6.21 4.14
C LEU A 235 -12.39 -6.00 2.69
N ASN A 236 -12.14 -7.09 1.96
CA ASN A 236 -11.77 -7.00 0.55
C ASN A 236 -12.88 -6.36 -0.32
N ALA A 237 -14.14 -6.70 -0.06
CA ALA A 237 -15.27 -6.12 -0.77
C ALA A 237 -15.36 -4.59 -0.58
N ARG A 238 -15.04 -4.11 0.63
CA ARG A 238 -15.08 -2.68 0.98
C ARG A 238 -13.86 -1.90 0.47
N LEU A 239 -12.66 -2.46 0.62
CA LEU A 239 -11.40 -1.76 0.37
C LEU A 239 -10.79 -2.02 -1.02
N LYS A 240 -11.29 -3.03 -1.74
CA LYS A 240 -10.81 -3.43 -3.08
C LYS A 240 -9.31 -3.73 -3.07
N LEU A 241 -8.93 -4.68 -2.20
CA LEU A 241 -7.53 -5.06 -2.00
C LEU A 241 -6.92 -5.66 -3.27
N SER A 242 -5.60 -5.56 -3.40
CA SER A 242 -4.88 -6.31 -4.42
C SER A 242 -5.02 -7.83 -4.22
N ALA A 243 -4.77 -8.63 -5.26
CA ALA A 243 -4.88 -10.08 -5.16
C ALA A 243 -4.02 -10.67 -4.02
N PHE A 244 -2.77 -10.20 -3.90
CA PHE A 244 -1.88 -10.61 -2.81
C PHE A 244 -2.40 -10.19 -1.44
N GLU A 245 -2.88 -8.94 -1.29
CA GLU A 245 -3.41 -8.44 -0.01
C GLU A 245 -4.66 -9.22 0.44
N ARG A 246 -5.56 -9.53 -0.49
CA ARG A 246 -6.72 -10.39 -0.22
C ARG A 246 -6.27 -11.78 0.23
N ASP A 247 -5.39 -12.42 -0.53
CA ASP A 247 -4.95 -13.79 -0.25
C ASP A 247 -4.19 -13.86 1.07
N LEU A 248 -3.40 -12.83 1.41
CA LEU A 248 -2.72 -12.71 2.69
C LEU A 248 -3.72 -12.59 3.85
N ALA A 249 -4.77 -11.77 3.72
CA ALA A 249 -5.78 -11.61 4.78
C ALA A 249 -6.48 -12.95 5.08
N LEU A 250 -6.90 -13.65 4.03
CA LEU A 250 -7.53 -14.98 4.16
C LEU A 250 -6.55 -15.98 4.77
N PHE A 251 -5.31 -16.01 4.27
CA PHE A 251 -4.28 -16.92 4.76
C PHE A 251 -4.00 -16.71 6.25
N ILE A 252 -3.88 -15.46 6.72
CA ILE A 252 -3.65 -15.17 8.13
C ILE A 252 -4.83 -15.64 8.97
N VAL A 253 -6.07 -15.29 8.61
CA VAL A 253 -7.24 -15.70 9.39
C VAL A 253 -7.34 -17.22 9.52
N GLU A 254 -7.04 -17.95 8.45
CA GLU A 254 -7.03 -19.42 8.46
C GLU A 254 -5.88 -20.04 9.25
N ASN A 255 -4.74 -19.32 9.41
CA ASN A 255 -3.49 -19.91 9.89
C ASN A 255 -2.89 -19.26 11.13
N ARG A 256 -3.48 -18.18 11.65
CA ARG A 256 -2.95 -17.38 12.76
C ARG A 256 -2.91 -18.11 14.09
N GLU A 257 -3.76 -19.12 14.28
CA GLU A 257 -3.71 -19.92 15.49
C GLU A 257 -2.35 -20.62 15.65
N GLN A 258 -1.86 -20.68 16.88
CA GLN A 258 -0.57 -21.29 17.17
C GLN A 258 -0.60 -22.78 16.82
N LYS A 259 0.34 -23.20 15.97
CA LYS A 259 0.49 -24.59 15.54
C LYS A 259 1.49 -25.29 16.45
N ILE A 260 0.99 -26.01 17.46
CA ILE A 260 1.84 -26.78 18.40
C ILE A 260 2.38 -28.01 17.67
N HIS A 261 3.71 -28.10 17.53
CA HIS A 261 4.37 -29.21 16.86
C HIS A 261 5.78 -29.44 17.44
N PRO A 262 6.27 -30.69 17.56
CA PRO A 262 7.63 -30.98 18.04
C PRO A 262 8.75 -30.31 17.22
N LYS A 263 8.48 -30.07 15.93
CA LYS A 263 9.30 -29.24 15.03
C LYS A 263 8.51 -27.96 14.69
N PRO A 264 8.77 -26.82 15.37
CA PRO A 264 7.90 -25.64 15.30
C PRO A 264 7.68 -25.05 13.90
N LEU A 265 8.68 -25.18 13.01
CA LEU A 265 8.58 -24.69 11.63
C LEU A 265 7.88 -25.64 10.66
N MET A 266 7.80 -26.93 11.00
CA MET A 266 7.28 -27.97 10.10
C MET A 266 5.86 -27.66 9.61
N PRO A 267 4.89 -27.23 10.45
CA PRO A 267 3.55 -26.90 9.95
C PRO A 267 3.55 -25.78 8.90
N PHE A 268 4.43 -24.78 9.05
CA PHE A 268 4.56 -23.67 8.09
C PHE A 268 5.29 -24.11 6.81
N GLN A 269 6.33 -24.94 6.92
CA GLN A 269 7.03 -25.52 5.78
C GLN A 269 6.10 -26.41 4.94
N GLN A 270 5.27 -27.21 5.61
CA GLN A 270 4.23 -28.02 4.98
C GLN A 270 3.20 -27.14 4.28
N LEU A 271 2.70 -26.06 4.89
CA LEU A 271 1.80 -25.12 4.22
C LEU A 271 2.39 -24.58 2.90
N VAL A 272 3.66 -24.18 2.91
CA VAL A 272 4.36 -23.68 1.72
C VAL A 272 4.39 -24.70 0.59
N LEU A 273 4.65 -25.96 0.91
CA LEU A 273 4.80 -27.01 -0.09
C LEU A 273 3.47 -27.63 -0.52
N LYS A 274 2.50 -27.72 0.37
CA LYS A 274 1.17 -28.28 0.14
C LYS A 274 0.22 -27.30 -0.55
N SER A 275 0.53 -26.00 -0.50
CA SER A 275 -0.27 -24.97 -1.16
C SER A 275 -0.37 -25.19 -2.68
N THR A 276 -1.57 -24.92 -3.19
CA THR A 276 -1.85 -24.86 -4.64
C THR A 276 -1.28 -23.60 -5.30
N SER A 277 -0.95 -22.58 -4.50
CA SER A 277 -0.31 -21.34 -4.92
C SER A 277 1.21 -21.50 -5.10
N LYS A 278 1.86 -20.47 -5.67
CA LYS A 278 3.32 -20.47 -5.84
C LYS A 278 4.00 -20.56 -4.46
N PRO A 279 4.92 -21.52 -4.23
CA PRO A 279 5.55 -21.71 -2.92
C PRO A 279 6.21 -20.45 -2.35
N LEU A 280 6.84 -19.63 -3.21
CA LEU A 280 7.47 -18.38 -2.78
C LEU A 280 6.46 -17.37 -2.22
N GLU A 281 5.27 -17.27 -2.82
CA GLU A 281 4.21 -16.38 -2.32
C GLU A 281 3.62 -16.92 -1.02
N THR A 282 3.39 -18.24 -0.94
CA THR A 282 2.93 -18.87 0.31
C THR A 282 3.95 -18.70 1.43
N LYS A 283 5.26 -18.75 1.13
CA LYS A 283 6.33 -18.48 2.10
C LYS A 283 6.24 -17.05 2.64
N LYS A 284 6.01 -16.04 1.78
CA LYS A 284 5.81 -14.65 2.20
C LYS A 284 4.61 -14.52 3.14
N MET A 285 3.49 -15.18 2.85
CA MET A 285 2.31 -15.14 3.73
C MET A 285 2.55 -15.87 5.06
N ALA A 286 3.25 -17.00 5.04
CA ALA A 286 3.64 -17.73 6.25
C ALA A 286 4.58 -16.92 7.15
N ILE A 287 5.51 -16.15 6.57
CA ILE A 287 6.37 -15.20 7.29
C ILE A 287 5.52 -14.18 8.05
N GLU A 288 4.48 -13.62 7.42
CA GLU A 288 3.58 -12.68 8.09
C GLU A 288 2.79 -13.32 9.23
N VAL A 289 2.39 -14.60 9.11
CA VAL A 289 1.76 -15.34 10.22
C VAL A 289 2.75 -15.57 11.38
N LEU A 290 4.02 -15.83 11.09
CA LEU A 290 5.06 -15.96 12.11
C LEU A 290 5.31 -14.62 12.82
N LYS A 291 5.32 -13.50 12.08
CA LYS A 291 5.40 -12.16 12.68
C LYS A 291 4.16 -11.83 13.51
N TYR A 292 2.97 -12.16 13.02
CA TYR A 292 1.71 -12.00 13.76
C TYR A 292 1.77 -12.67 15.14
N ASN A 293 2.34 -13.87 15.19
CA ASN A 293 2.48 -14.66 16.42
C ASN A 293 3.72 -14.30 17.26
N ASN A 294 4.52 -13.32 16.84
CA ASN A 294 5.81 -12.99 17.44
C ASN A 294 6.70 -14.25 17.63
N SER A 295 6.78 -15.09 16.60
CA SER A 295 7.46 -16.38 16.66
C SER A 295 8.99 -16.21 16.79
N PRO A 296 9.65 -16.94 17.70
CA PRO A 296 11.11 -16.89 17.84
C PRO A 296 11.85 -17.56 16.66
N TYR A 297 11.13 -18.31 15.81
CA TYR A 297 11.69 -19.03 14.65
C TYR A 297 11.59 -18.24 13.34
N LEU A 298 11.23 -16.95 13.40
CA LEU A 298 11.02 -16.11 12.22
C LEU A 298 12.27 -16.07 11.32
N GLU A 299 13.43 -15.76 11.88
CA GLU A 299 14.68 -15.62 11.13
C GLU A 299 15.10 -16.96 10.50
N GLU A 300 14.92 -18.07 11.21
CA GLU A 300 15.20 -19.41 10.70
C GLU A 300 14.28 -19.74 9.49
N PHE A 301 13.00 -19.41 9.57
CA PHE A 301 12.06 -19.65 8.47
C PHE A 301 12.28 -18.72 7.28
N GLU A 302 12.67 -17.47 7.52
CA GLU A 302 13.03 -16.53 6.44
C GLU A 302 14.21 -17.06 5.64
N ASN A 303 15.22 -17.61 6.32
CA ASN A 303 16.42 -18.18 5.71
C ASN A 303 16.25 -19.63 5.19
N TRP A 304 15.13 -20.29 5.48
CA TRP A 304 14.87 -21.66 5.01
C TRP A 304 14.71 -21.74 3.49
N ASP A 305 15.58 -22.48 2.81
CA ASP A 305 15.44 -22.76 1.38
C ASP A 305 14.33 -23.77 1.11
N ILE A 306 13.39 -23.40 0.24
CA ILE A 306 12.30 -24.28 -0.15
C ILE A 306 12.88 -25.48 -0.93
N PRO A 307 12.79 -26.71 -0.39
CA PRO A 307 13.39 -27.86 -1.04
C PRO A 307 12.63 -28.17 -2.33
N LYS A 308 13.38 -28.54 -3.37
CA LYS A 308 12.79 -28.91 -4.67
C LYS A 308 12.19 -30.31 -4.55
N PHE A 309 10.91 -30.43 -4.90
CA PHE A 309 10.25 -31.72 -4.96
C PHE A 309 10.97 -32.63 -5.96
N PRO A 310 11.41 -33.84 -5.57
CA PRO A 310 12.39 -34.58 -6.35
C PRO A 310 11.79 -35.45 -7.47
N VAL A 311 10.46 -35.58 -7.54
CA VAL A 311 9.76 -36.37 -8.57
C VAL A 311 9.36 -35.48 -9.74
N SER A 312 9.69 -35.91 -10.95
CA SER A 312 9.31 -35.25 -12.20
C SER A 312 8.17 -35.99 -12.92
N GLY A 313 7.50 -35.29 -13.85
CA GLY A 313 6.45 -35.92 -14.66
C GLY A 313 6.95 -37.07 -15.53
N ASN A 314 8.21 -37.03 -15.98
CA ASN A 314 8.80 -38.11 -16.78
C ASN A 314 9.01 -39.38 -15.95
N MET A 315 9.45 -39.24 -14.70
CA MET A 315 9.61 -40.37 -13.78
C MET A 315 8.27 -41.07 -13.50
N LEU A 316 7.17 -40.30 -13.41
CA LEU A 316 5.83 -40.87 -13.28
C LEU A 316 5.40 -41.66 -14.53
N LYS A 317 5.73 -41.17 -15.73
CA LYS A 317 5.44 -41.89 -16.99
C LYS A 317 6.19 -43.21 -17.06
N GLU A 318 7.48 -43.21 -16.69
CA GLU A 318 8.31 -44.42 -16.63
C GLU A 318 7.76 -45.43 -15.61
N SER A 319 7.10 -44.95 -14.56
CA SER A 319 6.41 -45.76 -13.55
C SER A 319 5.01 -46.21 -13.97
N GLY A 320 4.60 -45.98 -15.22
CA GLY A 320 3.33 -46.45 -15.78
C GLY A 320 2.13 -45.51 -15.65
N VAL A 321 2.33 -44.23 -15.27
CA VAL A 321 1.26 -43.24 -15.18
C VAL A 321 1.00 -42.58 -16.54
N GLU A 322 -0.21 -42.72 -17.07
CA GLU A 322 -0.61 -42.06 -18.32
C GLU A 322 -0.65 -40.52 -18.20
N SER A 323 -0.33 -39.84 -19.30
CA SER A 323 -0.31 -38.37 -19.34
C SER A 323 -1.73 -37.79 -19.32
N GLY A 324 -2.01 -36.85 -18.41
CA GLY A 324 -3.31 -36.17 -18.36
C GLY A 324 -3.63 -35.52 -17.01
N ARG A 325 -4.90 -35.15 -16.80
CA ARG A 325 -5.40 -34.46 -15.59
C ARG A 325 -5.14 -35.25 -14.29
N PHE A 326 -4.98 -36.56 -14.40
CA PHE A 326 -4.70 -37.47 -13.29
C PHE A 326 -3.25 -37.38 -12.78
N MET A 327 -2.30 -37.07 -13.67
CA MET A 327 -0.88 -36.93 -13.32
C MET A 327 -0.63 -35.77 -12.35
N GLY A 328 -1.32 -34.64 -12.54
CA GLY A 328 -1.22 -33.50 -11.63
C GLY A 328 -1.72 -33.82 -10.22
N ALA A 329 -2.79 -34.62 -10.11
CA ALA A 329 -3.33 -35.06 -8.82
C ALA A 329 -2.38 -36.02 -8.10
N ILE A 330 -1.78 -36.99 -8.83
CA ILE A 330 -0.77 -37.90 -8.26
C ILE A 330 0.45 -37.10 -7.79
N MET A 331 0.93 -36.15 -8.61
CA MET A 331 2.05 -35.28 -8.25
C MET A 331 1.76 -34.49 -6.97
N PHE A 332 0.53 -34.00 -6.82
CA PHE A 332 0.08 -33.27 -5.64
C PHE A 332 0.08 -34.15 -4.38
N GLU A 333 -0.49 -35.36 -4.45
CA GLU A 333 -0.55 -36.30 -3.32
C GLU A 333 0.85 -36.81 -2.94
N LEU A 334 1.73 -37.12 -3.90
CA LEU A 334 3.12 -37.48 -3.62
C LEU A 334 3.88 -36.35 -2.94
N LYS A 335 3.64 -35.10 -3.35
CA LYS A 335 4.24 -33.93 -2.71
C LYS A 335 3.75 -33.75 -1.27
N HIS A 336 2.47 -34.05 -1.00
CA HIS A 336 1.95 -34.07 0.36
C HIS A 336 2.63 -35.13 1.21
N TYR A 337 2.70 -36.36 0.69
CA TYR A 337 3.36 -37.48 1.38
C TYR A 337 4.84 -37.19 1.67
N TRP A 338 5.56 -36.59 0.71
CA TRP A 338 6.95 -36.16 0.92
C TRP A 338 7.07 -35.07 1.99
N ALA A 339 6.14 -34.10 2.01
CA ALA A 339 6.11 -33.04 3.01
C ALA A 339 5.73 -33.55 4.42
N ASP A 340 4.94 -34.62 4.51
CA ASP A 340 4.59 -35.27 5.79
C ASP A 340 5.74 -36.09 6.39
N ASN A 341 6.74 -36.44 5.57
CA ASN A 341 7.91 -37.21 5.98
C ASN A 341 9.19 -36.38 5.94
N ASP A 342 9.10 -35.15 6.47
CA ASP A 342 10.24 -34.25 6.68
C ASP A 342 11.09 -33.95 5.44
N PHE A 343 10.52 -34.07 4.23
CA PHE A 343 11.23 -33.84 2.97
C PHE A 343 12.39 -34.82 2.70
N ASN A 344 12.48 -35.92 3.46
CA ASN A 344 13.64 -36.83 3.45
C ASN A 344 13.42 -38.11 2.63
N ILE A 345 12.20 -38.37 2.17
CA ILE A 345 11.90 -39.57 1.40
C ILE A 345 12.59 -39.51 0.03
N SER A 346 13.23 -40.62 -0.33
CA SER A 346 13.90 -40.78 -1.62
C SER A 346 12.92 -40.85 -2.79
N VAL A 347 13.39 -40.57 -4.01
CA VAL A 347 12.56 -40.70 -5.23
C VAL A 347 12.01 -42.11 -5.38
N GLU A 348 12.83 -43.13 -5.10
CA GLU A 348 12.46 -44.54 -5.24
C GLU A 348 11.31 -44.92 -4.29
N GLU A 349 11.37 -44.45 -3.04
CA GLU A 349 10.31 -44.67 -2.05
C GLU A 349 9.04 -43.91 -2.39
N LEU A 350 9.14 -42.69 -2.93
CA LEU A 350 7.99 -41.92 -3.41
C LEU A 350 7.28 -42.64 -4.57
N LEU A 351 8.04 -43.14 -5.55
CA LEU A 351 7.47 -43.84 -6.70
C LEU A 351 6.75 -45.14 -6.31
N LYS A 352 7.18 -45.81 -5.23
CA LYS A 352 6.47 -46.99 -4.68
C LYS A 352 5.07 -46.67 -4.15
N GLN A 353 4.78 -45.41 -3.81
CA GLN A 353 3.45 -44.98 -3.35
C GLN A 353 2.46 -44.72 -4.49
N VAL A 354 2.93 -44.63 -5.74
CA VAL A 354 2.09 -44.30 -6.91
C VAL A 354 0.88 -45.22 -7.06
N PRO A 355 1.00 -46.57 -6.98
CA PRO A 355 -0.14 -47.46 -7.15
C PRO A 355 -1.23 -47.26 -6.09
N GLN A 356 -0.83 -47.01 -4.84
CA GLN A 356 -1.76 -46.73 -3.75
C GLN A 356 -2.52 -45.42 -4.00
N ILE A 357 -1.80 -44.34 -4.31
CA ILE A 357 -2.40 -43.02 -4.60
C ILE A 357 -3.36 -43.09 -5.78
N VAL A 358 -3.00 -43.83 -6.84
CA VAL A 358 -3.86 -44.06 -8.01
C VAL A 358 -5.18 -44.72 -7.60
N ASN A 359 -5.12 -45.76 -6.76
CA ASN A 359 -6.30 -46.46 -6.27
C ASN A 359 -7.19 -45.53 -5.43
N GLU A 360 -6.61 -44.77 -4.51
CA GLU A 360 -7.35 -43.82 -3.66
C GLU A 360 -8.03 -42.72 -4.48
N LEU A 361 -7.34 -42.16 -5.48
CA LEU A 361 -7.91 -41.15 -6.38
C LEU A 361 -9.06 -41.71 -7.23
N ASN A 362 -8.94 -42.96 -7.70
CA ASN A 362 -9.99 -43.65 -8.44
C ASN A 362 -11.22 -43.93 -7.55
N GLU A 363 -11.03 -44.31 -6.29
CA GLU A 363 -12.12 -44.46 -5.34
C GLU A 363 -12.84 -43.15 -5.06
N ARG A 364 -12.10 -42.05 -4.81
CA ARG A 364 -12.68 -40.71 -4.59
C ARG A 364 -13.52 -40.26 -5.79
N LYS A 365 -13.12 -40.62 -7.01
CA LYS A 365 -13.86 -40.31 -8.25
C LYS A 365 -15.14 -41.14 -8.40
N LYS A 366 -15.22 -42.34 -7.82
CA LYS A 366 -16.45 -43.16 -7.81
C LYS A 366 -17.48 -42.69 -6.79
N ARG A 367 -17.04 -41.93 -5.76
CA ARG A 367 -17.90 -41.42 -4.67
C ARG A 367 -18.43 -40.01 -4.91
N LYS A 368 -17.89 -39.28 -5.90
CA LYS A 368 -18.41 -38.00 -6.41
C LYS A 368 -19.26 -38.26 -7.64
#